data_AF-A0A7J2NHJ9-F1
#
_entry.id   AF-A0A7J2NHJ9-F1
#
_cell.length_a   1.000
_cell.length_b   1.000
_cell.length_c   1.000
_cell.angle_alpha   90.00
_cell.angle_beta   90.00
_cell.angle_gamma   90.00
#
_symmetry.space_group_name_H-M   'P 1'
#
loop_
_entity.id
_entity.type
_entity.pdbx_description
1 polymer ?
#
loop_
_entity_poly.entity_id
_entity_poly.type
_entity_poly.pdbx_seq_one_letter_code
_entity_poly.pdbx_strand_id
1 'polypeptide(L)'
;MVRNRNRAWEMPGGRIVPGESPEEAVRREFLEETGLEFQPIASRSLDDGCVFFGLVGGETKKPDDEIAEIGLFSKLPDNLSFPLVEYDEMISEARAVLKNYINRDPLGDTSPR
;
A
#
# COMPACT_ATOMS: atom_id res chain seq x y z
N MET A 1 -5.95 1.13 -3.11
CA MET A 1 -6.82 0.33 -2.22
C MET A 1 -7.48 -0.76 -3.04
N VAL A 2 -7.86 -1.85 -2.40
CA VAL A 2 -8.60 -2.95 -3.01
C VAL A 2 -9.93 -3.14 -2.32
N ARG A 3 -10.92 -3.61 -3.06
CA ARG A 3 -12.19 -4.07 -2.50
C ARG A 3 -12.30 -5.57 -2.74
N ASN A 4 -12.17 -6.33 -1.66
CA ASN A 4 -12.43 -7.76 -1.68
C ASN A 4 -13.90 -8.02 -2.02
N ARG A 5 -14.23 -9.11 -2.72
CA ARG A 5 -15.64 -9.44 -3.08
C ARG A 5 -16.56 -9.58 -1.87
N ASN A 6 -16.01 -10.10 -0.78
CA ASN A 6 -16.74 -10.40 0.45
C ASN A 6 -16.50 -9.35 1.55
N ARG A 7 -15.73 -8.30 1.28
CA ARG A 7 -15.36 -7.27 2.26
C ARG A 7 -15.55 -5.87 1.67
N ALA A 8 -15.26 -4.87 2.49
CA ALA A 8 -15.27 -3.47 2.09
C ALA A 8 -13.88 -3.06 1.57
N TRP A 9 -13.65 -1.76 1.36
CA TRP A 9 -12.36 -1.27 0.88
C TRP A 9 -11.29 -1.41 1.95
N GLU A 10 -10.10 -1.84 1.54
CA GLU A 10 -8.95 -1.97 2.42
C GLU A 10 -7.61 -1.62 1.75
N MET A 11 -6.59 -1.41 2.59
CA MET A 11 -5.22 -1.32 2.08
C MET A 11 -4.78 -2.71 1.62
N PRO A 12 -4.04 -2.82 0.50
CA PRO A 12 -3.49 -4.10 0.08
C PRO A 12 -2.50 -4.63 1.11
N GLY A 13 -2.45 -5.94 1.28
CA GLY A 13 -1.51 -6.58 2.18
C GLY A 13 -1.96 -7.98 2.61
N GLY A 14 -0.99 -8.75 3.10
CA GLY A 14 -1.21 -10.13 3.49
C GLY A 14 -0.13 -10.65 4.42
N ARG A 15 0.03 -11.97 4.44
CA ARG A 15 0.94 -12.64 5.38
C ARG A 15 2.34 -12.70 4.81
N ILE A 16 3.32 -12.48 5.67
CA ILE A 16 4.71 -12.82 5.37
C ILE A 16 4.83 -14.34 5.35
N VAL A 17 5.36 -14.91 4.27
CA VAL A 17 5.59 -16.35 4.17
C VAL A 17 6.99 -16.75 4.69
N PRO A 18 7.22 -18.02 5.07
CA PRO A 18 8.53 -18.44 5.58
C PRO A 18 9.65 -18.17 4.56
N GLY A 19 10.70 -17.48 5.02
CA GLY A 19 11.85 -17.12 4.18
C GLY A 19 11.72 -15.79 3.42
N GLU A 20 10.57 -15.11 3.55
CA GLU A 20 10.32 -13.80 2.96
C GLU A 20 10.59 -12.68 3.97
N SER A 21 11.25 -11.61 3.54
CA SER A 21 11.34 -10.38 4.33
C SER A 21 10.02 -9.59 4.28
N PRO A 22 9.72 -8.75 5.28
CA PRO A 22 8.52 -7.93 5.26
C PRO A 22 8.40 -7.05 4.00
N GLU A 23 9.54 -6.59 3.48
CA GLU A 23 9.64 -5.80 2.26
C GLU A 23 9.34 -6.60 0.98
N GLU A 24 9.74 -7.88 0.92
CA GLU A 24 9.38 -8.77 -0.18
C GLU A 24 7.89 -9.08 -0.14
N ALA A 25 7.36 -9.36 1.07
CA ALA A 25 5.95 -9.65 1.29
C ALA A 25 5.06 -8.50 0.82
N VAL A 26 5.34 -7.26 1.23
CA VAL A 26 4.50 -6.13 0.82
C VAL A 26 4.53 -5.90 -0.69
N ARG A 27 5.68 -6.10 -1.36
CA ARG A 27 5.77 -5.94 -2.81
C ARG A 27 4.99 -7.03 -3.53
N ARG A 28 5.11 -8.29 -3.10
CA ARG A 28 4.38 -9.43 -3.65
C ARG A 28 2.87 -9.27 -3.47
N GLU A 29 2.42 -9.08 -2.23
CA GLU A 29 0.99 -8.96 -1.89
C GLU A 29 0.35 -7.79 -2.65
N PHE A 30 1.02 -6.63 -2.68
CA PHE A 30 0.52 -5.46 -3.39
C PHE A 30 0.37 -5.74 -4.89
N LEU A 31 1.36 -6.39 -5.51
CA LEU A 31 1.29 -6.78 -6.91
C LEU A 31 0.18 -7.81 -7.16
N GLU A 32 0.06 -8.82 -6.30
CA GLU A 32 -0.95 -9.87 -6.41
C GLU A 32 -2.37 -9.31 -6.32
N GLU A 33 -2.63 -8.39 -5.40
CA GLU A 33 -3.97 -7.85 -5.17
C GLU A 33 -4.34 -6.69 -6.11
N THR A 34 -3.37 -5.91 -6.58
CA THR A 34 -3.64 -4.70 -7.37
C THR A 34 -3.15 -4.75 -8.80
N GLY A 35 -2.17 -5.59 -9.13
CA GLY A 35 -1.39 -5.56 -10.37
C GLY A 35 -0.39 -4.40 -10.48
N LEU A 36 -0.36 -3.48 -9.50
CA LEU A 36 0.54 -2.34 -9.48
C LEU A 36 1.85 -2.69 -8.80
N GLU A 37 2.90 -1.95 -9.15
CA GLU A 37 4.21 -2.04 -8.50
C GLU A 37 4.27 -1.10 -7.30
N PHE A 38 4.86 -1.58 -6.21
CA PHE A 38 5.06 -0.79 -4.99
C PHE A 38 6.54 -0.61 -4.68
N GLN A 39 6.94 0.64 -4.45
CA GLN A 39 8.28 0.99 -4.01
C GLN A 39 8.22 1.52 -2.56
N PRO A 40 8.55 0.67 -1.56
CA PRO A 40 8.65 1.10 -0.17
C PRO A 40 9.70 2.21 0.00
N ILE A 41 9.34 3.26 0.73
CA ILE A 41 10.21 4.38 1.12
C ILE A 41 10.48 4.35 2.63
N ALA A 42 9.47 4.00 3.41
CA ALA A 42 9.55 3.87 4.85
C ALA A 42 8.64 2.75 5.34
N SER A 43 8.90 2.29 6.55
CA SER A 43 8.08 1.30 7.24
C SER A 43 7.92 1.65 8.70
N ARG A 44 6.81 1.22 9.30
CA ARG A 44 6.57 1.24 10.74
C ARG A 44 6.28 -0.17 11.22
N SER A 45 7.04 -0.63 12.20
CA SER A 45 6.77 -1.91 12.87
C SER A 45 5.58 -1.78 13.84
N LEU A 46 4.78 -2.82 13.88
CA LEU A 46 3.68 -3.04 14.82
C LEU A 46 4.01 -4.27 15.68
N ASP A 47 3.21 -4.52 16.71
CA ASP A 47 3.37 -5.70 17.57
C ASP A 47 3.16 -7.01 16.80
N ASP A 48 2.31 -7.01 15.76
CA ASP A 48 1.91 -8.17 14.97
C ASP A 48 2.16 -8.02 13.46
N GLY A 49 2.91 -7.00 13.03
CA GLY A 49 3.16 -6.77 11.61
C GLY A 49 3.95 -5.51 11.32
N CYS A 50 3.79 -4.99 10.11
CA CYS A 50 4.40 -3.74 9.70
C CYS A 50 3.57 -3.05 8.63
N VAL A 51 3.63 -1.73 8.60
CA VAL A 51 2.99 -0.89 7.59
C VAL A 51 4.09 -0.26 6.75
N PHE A 52 3.89 -0.22 5.45
CA PHE A 52 4.82 0.42 4.52
C PHE A 52 4.19 1.65 3.87
N PHE A 53 5.03 2.66 3.65
CA PHE A 53 4.71 3.88 2.95
C PHE A 53 5.62 4.00 1.75
N GLY A 54 5.06 4.28 0.58
CA GLY A 54 5.82 4.19 -0.66
C GLY A 54 5.12 4.79 -1.86
N LEU A 55 5.82 4.71 -2.99
CA LEU A 55 5.30 5.10 -4.30
C LEU A 55 4.65 3.90 -4.97
N VAL A 56 3.66 4.19 -5.81
CA VAL A 56 2.92 3.21 -6.59
C VAL A 56 3.02 3.56 -8.05
N GLY A 57 3.22 2.56 -8.91
CA GLY A 57 3.28 2.71 -10.37
C GLY A 57 2.70 1.51 -11.10
N GLY A 58 2.67 1.59 -12.44
CA GLY A 58 2.20 0.52 -13.30
C GLY A 58 0.71 0.57 -13.65
N GLU A 59 0.18 -0.57 -14.09
CA GLU A 59 -1.22 -0.74 -14.50
C GLU A 59 -1.94 -1.72 -13.57
N THR A 60 -3.21 -1.42 -13.25
CA THR A 60 -4.00 -2.30 -12.39
C THR A 60 -4.33 -3.62 -13.09
N LYS A 61 -4.33 -4.73 -12.35
CA LYS A 61 -4.90 -5.98 -12.84
C LYS A 61 -6.42 -5.83 -13.08
N LYS A 62 -6.99 -6.77 -13.82
CA LYS A 62 -8.45 -6.89 -13.93
C LYS A 62 -9.01 -7.53 -12.64
N PRO A 63 -10.25 -7.20 -12.24
CA PRO A 63 -10.94 -7.91 -11.17
C PRO A 63 -10.96 -9.42 -11.40
N ASP A 64 -10.87 -10.19 -10.32
CA ASP A 64 -10.85 -11.65 -10.31
C ASP A 64 -11.77 -12.19 -9.20
N ASP A 65 -11.62 -13.47 -8.83
CA ASP A 65 -12.49 -14.12 -7.85
C ASP A 65 -12.31 -13.60 -6.41
N GLU A 66 -11.21 -12.92 -6.11
CA GLU A 66 -10.93 -12.35 -4.79
C GLU A 66 -11.19 -10.84 -4.77
N ILE A 67 -10.59 -10.13 -5.73
CA ILE A 67 -10.62 -8.67 -5.80
C ILE A 67 -11.70 -8.23 -6.77
N ALA A 68 -12.73 -7.59 -6.24
CA ALA A 68 -13.84 -7.05 -7.01
C ALA A 68 -13.48 -5.74 -7.72
N GLU A 69 -12.62 -4.94 -7.09
CA GLU A 69 -12.31 -3.58 -7.54
C GLU A 69 -10.97 -3.10 -7.00
N ILE A 70 -10.26 -2.31 -7.80
CA ILE A 70 -9.00 -1.65 -7.43
C ILE A 70 -9.20 -0.15 -7.66
N GLY A 71 -8.82 0.65 -6.67
CA GLY A 71 -9.07 2.09 -6.69
C GLY A 71 -7.92 2.92 -6.15
N LEU A 72 -7.61 4.01 -6.85
CA LEU A 72 -6.71 5.07 -6.40
C LEU A 72 -7.54 6.26 -5.92
N PHE A 73 -7.27 6.72 -4.71
CA PHE A 73 -8.14 7.65 -4.01
C PHE A 73 -7.38 8.86 -3.50
N SER A 74 -7.93 10.06 -3.73
CA SER A 74 -7.45 11.30 -3.09
C SER A 74 -8.02 11.51 -1.68
N LYS A 75 -9.11 10.80 -1.35
CA LYS A 75 -9.78 10.73 -0.05
C LYS A 75 -10.32 9.31 0.17
N LEU A 76 -10.33 8.83 1.42
CA LEU A 76 -10.83 7.49 1.73
C LEU A 76 -12.26 7.29 1.20
N PRO A 77 -12.58 6.09 0.68
CA PRO A 77 -13.95 5.72 0.33
C PRO A 77 -14.78 5.46 1.61
N ASP A 78 -16.12 5.55 1.49
CA ASP A 78 -17.03 5.49 2.64
C ASP A 78 -17.14 4.10 3.30
N ASN A 79 -16.96 3.03 2.52
CA ASN A 79 -17.16 1.65 3.00
C ASN A 79 -15.81 0.97 3.22
N LEU A 80 -15.29 1.00 4.45
CA LEU A 80 -13.97 0.50 4.83
C LEU A 80 -14.06 -0.80 5.65
N SER A 81 -13.10 -1.71 5.47
CA SER A 81 -13.05 -2.98 6.21
C SER A 81 -12.62 -2.81 7.67
N PHE A 82 -11.93 -1.71 7.99
CA PHE A 82 -11.40 -1.40 9.32
C PHE A 82 -11.87 -0.01 9.79
N PRO A 83 -11.78 0.30 11.09
CA PRO A 83 -12.16 1.61 11.63
C PRO A 83 -11.41 2.77 10.97
N LEU A 84 -12.11 3.90 10.74
CA LEU A 84 -11.56 5.10 10.10
C LEU A 84 -10.29 5.63 10.79
N VAL A 85 -10.23 5.54 12.12
CA VAL A 85 -9.09 6.02 12.92
C VAL A 85 -7.77 5.37 12.51
N GLU A 86 -7.78 4.08 12.20
CA GLU A 86 -6.57 3.35 11.77
C GLU A 86 -6.08 3.86 10.42
N TYR A 87 -6.99 4.16 9.50
CA TYR A 87 -6.64 4.71 8.19
C TYR A 87 -6.16 6.16 8.27
N ASP A 88 -6.78 7.00 9.09
CA ASP A 88 -6.42 8.41 9.21
C ASP A 88 -5.00 8.59 9.77
N GLU A 89 -4.61 7.77 10.74
CA GLU A 89 -3.24 7.74 11.27
C GLU A 89 -2.24 7.33 10.18
N MET A 90 -2.50 6.22 9.48
CA MET A 90 -1.63 5.74 8.39
C MET A 90 -1.51 6.75 7.26
N ILE A 91 -2.61 7.41 6.85
CA ILE A 91 -2.59 8.42 5.78
C ILE A 91 -1.81 9.66 6.22
N SER A 92 -1.99 10.10 7.47
CA SER A 92 -1.28 11.25 8.01
C SER A 92 0.23 10.99 8.05
N GLU A 93 0.63 9.79 8.45
CA GLU A 93 2.02 9.35 8.44
C GLU A 93 2.58 9.25 7.01
N ALA A 94 1.84 8.62 6.09
CA ALA A 94 2.23 8.53 4.68
C ALA A 94 2.51 9.90 4.06
N ARG A 95 1.66 10.89 4.34
CA ARG A 95 1.85 12.28 3.89
C ARG A 95 3.13 12.90 4.45
N ALA A 96 3.43 12.67 5.72
CA ALA A 96 4.65 13.18 6.35
C ALA A 96 5.91 12.53 5.76
N VAL A 97 5.88 11.21 5.56
CA VAL A 97 6.97 10.45 4.92
C VAL A 97 7.24 10.99 3.51
N LEU A 98 6.20 11.10 2.67
CA LEU A 98 6.35 11.56 1.29
C LEU A 98 6.85 13.00 1.22
N LYS A 99 6.35 13.89 2.10
CA LYS A 99 6.84 15.27 2.18
C LYS A 99 8.34 15.31 2.50
N ASN A 100 8.81 14.47 3.43
CA ASN A 100 10.22 14.39 3.79
C ASN A 100 11.07 13.78 2.68
N TYR A 101 10.56 12.77 1.98
CA TYR A 101 11.23 12.14 0.85
C TYR A 101 11.46 13.14 -0.30
N ILE A 102 10.39 13.82 -0.75
CA ILE A 102 10.45 14.81 -1.84
C ILE A 102 11.36 15.99 -1.48
N ASN A 103 11.34 16.44 -0.22
CA ASN A 103 12.20 17.56 0.19
C ASN A 103 13.69 17.20 0.30
N ARG A 104 14.02 15.90 0.44
CA ARG A 104 15.40 15.42 0.50
C ARG A 104 15.99 15.14 -0.88
N ASP A 105 15.13 14.96 -1.90
CA ASP A 105 15.52 14.73 -3.28
C ASP A 105 14.67 15.60 -4.24
N PRO A 106 15.04 16.89 -4.43
CA PRO A 106 14.26 17.85 -5.22
C PRO A 106 14.31 17.59 -6.74
N LEU A 107 15.14 16.65 -7.19
CA LEU A 107 15.30 16.22 -8.58
C LEU A 107 15.10 14.71 -8.59
N GLY A 108 13.85 14.23 -8.59
CA GLY A 108 13.56 12.79 -8.61
C GLY A 108 14.25 12.08 -9.78
N ASP A 109 15.46 11.59 -9.55
CA ASP A 109 16.18 10.71 -10.46
C ASP A 109 15.58 9.32 -10.25
N THR A 110 14.69 8.97 -11.18
CA THR A 110 13.98 7.69 -11.24
C THR A 110 14.82 6.62 -11.95
N SER A 111 16.15 6.75 -11.93
CA SER A 111 17.05 5.72 -12.46
C SER A 111 17.30 4.64 -11.40
N PRO A 112 16.98 3.36 -11.65
CA PRO A 112 17.34 2.28 -10.73
C PRO A 112 18.86 2.12 -10.66
N ARG A 113 19.38 1.93 -9.44
CA ARG A 113 20.80 1.57 -9.21
C ARG A 113 21.07 0.12 -9.60
#